data_AF-A0A212RN35-F1
#
_entry.id   AF-A0A212RN35-F1
#
_cell.length_a   1.000
_cell.length_b   1.000
_cell.length_c   1.000
_cell.angle_alpha   90.00
_cell.angle_beta   90.00
_cell.angle_gamma   90.00
#
_symmetry.space_group_name_H-M   'P 1'
#
loop_
_entity.id
_entity.type
_entity.pdbx_description
1 polymer ?
#
loop_
_entity_poly.entity_id
_entity_poly.type
_entity_poly.pdbx_seq_one_letter_code
_entity_poly.pdbx_strand_id
1 'polypeptide(L)'
;MTLIQTELALYDSPLTGKVKGERSIMEFPFFHLSKGRRMQPLVFTDSRVTIEVRPSSIGVATIYDKEILLYIASLMVEKMNRGERPEQDFVFTGHDFLRVVGANRSARSYERLTKALERLQGTQIKTNIEAGGEGEDGFFSWVSEARVQYSKARTGERRLKAIKVRLCDWLYRAILKDLRILTYDHRYFTLGPIERRLYEVARSHCGNQASFVIGLDKLRRRVGCEDTLAKFASTLRKVEETDSLPEYSLAIVRHPASPTMRAMREEGLAPAAPTRGLQGVLVNFRPKGSTSTPQKSYWDIEAA
;
A
#
# COMPACT_ATOMS: atom_id res chain seq x y z
N MET A 1 39.10 13.73 2.77
CA MET A 1 37.67 13.39 2.98
C MET A 1 37.10 14.39 3.97
N THR A 2 36.20 15.26 3.53
CA THR A 2 35.58 16.30 4.37
C THR A 2 34.51 15.68 5.28
N LEU A 3 34.31 16.23 6.48
CA LEU A 3 33.35 15.76 7.51
C LEU A 3 31.91 15.52 6.98
N ILE A 4 31.53 16.21 5.91
CA ILE A 4 30.22 16.08 5.24
C ILE A 4 30.09 14.71 4.55
N GLN A 5 31.19 14.18 4.00
CA GLN A 5 31.24 12.89 3.32
C GLN A 5 31.12 11.71 4.31
N THR A 6 31.47 11.92 5.58
CA THR A 6 31.42 10.90 6.64
C THR A 6 30.01 10.71 7.22
N GLU A 7 29.16 11.75 7.23
CA GLU A 7 27.76 11.63 7.67
C GLU A 7 26.84 11.00 6.61
N LEU A 8 27.18 11.15 5.32
CA LEU A 8 26.44 10.53 4.20
C LEU A 8 26.60 9.00 4.14
N ALA A 9 27.67 8.45 4.72
CA ALA A 9 27.86 7.00 4.87
C ALA A 9 27.07 6.40 6.05
N LEU A 10 26.36 7.22 6.84
CA LEU A 10 25.64 6.78 8.05
C LEU A 10 24.16 6.46 7.79
N TYR A 11 23.59 6.98 6.70
CA TYR A 11 22.16 6.89 6.42
C TYR A 11 21.90 6.30 5.03
N ASP A 12 20.81 5.57 4.92
CA ASP A 12 20.28 5.06 3.66
C ASP A 12 19.52 6.14 2.88
N SER A 13 19.07 7.19 3.58
CA SER A 13 18.46 8.39 2.99
C SER A 13 19.51 9.40 2.51
N PRO A 14 19.22 10.26 1.51
CA PRO A 14 17.90 10.54 0.97
C PRO A 14 17.43 9.52 -0.07
N LEU A 15 16.12 9.26 -0.10
CA LEU A 15 15.51 8.54 -1.22
C LEU A 15 15.55 9.43 -2.47
N THR A 16 16.21 8.95 -3.53
CA THR A 16 16.35 9.70 -4.80
C THR A 16 15.33 9.24 -5.85
N GLY A 17 14.90 7.98 -5.76
CA GLY A 17 13.93 7.38 -6.68
C GLY A 17 12.46 7.68 -6.39
N LYS A 18 11.59 7.12 -7.23
CA LYS A 18 10.14 7.08 -6.99
C LYS A 18 9.82 6.10 -5.87
N VAL A 19 8.73 6.36 -5.14
CA VAL A 19 8.24 5.46 -4.09
C VAL A 19 7.82 4.12 -4.69
N LYS A 20 8.22 3.05 -4.00
CA LYS A 20 7.98 1.66 -4.31
C LYS A 20 7.18 1.00 -3.19
N GLY A 21 6.40 -0.01 -3.53
CA GLY A 21 5.87 -0.95 -2.55
C GLY A 21 5.68 -2.34 -3.11
N GLU A 22 5.64 -3.29 -2.19
CA GLU A 22 5.41 -4.69 -2.49
C GLU A 22 3.93 -4.94 -2.84
N ARG A 23 3.70 -5.73 -3.88
CA ARG A 23 2.38 -5.92 -4.49
C ARG A 23 1.36 -6.57 -3.56
N SER A 24 1.75 -7.54 -2.74
CA SER A 24 0.84 -8.23 -1.81
C SER A 24 0.31 -7.28 -0.73
N ILE A 25 1.14 -6.35 -0.26
CA ILE A 25 0.73 -5.26 0.64
C ILE A 25 -0.26 -4.29 -0.03
N MET A 26 -0.12 -4.05 -1.34
CA MET A 26 -1.11 -3.27 -2.10
C MET A 26 -2.42 -4.04 -2.29
N GLU A 27 -2.34 -5.35 -2.54
CA GLU A 27 -3.49 -6.16 -2.91
C GLU A 27 -4.47 -6.34 -1.73
N PHE A 28 -3.95 -6.56 -0.52
CA PHE A 28 -4.76 -7.02 0.61
C PHE A 28 -4.87 -6.02 1.78
N PRO A 29 -5.95 -6.09 2.59
CA PRO A 29 -6.25 -5.09 3.62
C PRO A 29 -5.51 -5.36 4.94
N PHE A 30 -4.21 -5.05 4.97
CA PHE A 30 -3.38 -5.22 6.18
C PHE A 30 -3.48 -4.07 7.20
N PHE A 31 -4.09 -2.95 6.84
CA PHE A 31 -4.04 -1.71 7.62
C PHE A 31 -5.43 -1.16 7.91
N HIS A 32 -5.58 -0.54 9.07
CA HIS A 32 -6.83 0.11 9.45
C HIS A 32 -7.06 1.40 8.62
N LEU A 33 -8.28 1.56 8.09
CA LEU A 33 -8.68 2.68 7.22
C LEU A 33 -9.20 3.90 7.97
N SER A 34 -8.51 4.31 9.03
CA SER A 34 -8.84 5.53 9.77
C SER A 34 -7.60 6.15 10.38
N LYS A 35 -7.74 7.40 10.83
CA LYS A 35 -6.77 8.07 11.72
C LYS A 35 -7.00 7.71 13.19
N GLY A 36 -8.13 7.09 13.51
CA GLY A 36 -8.50 6.69 14.87
C GLY A 36 -7.78 5.44 15.35
N ARG A 37 -7.70 5.29 16.68
CA ARG A 37 -7.21 4.06 17.31
C ARG A 37 -8.23 2.94 17.10
N ARG A 38 -7.75 1.76 16.73
CA ARG A 38 -8.57 0.54 16.62
C ARG A 38 -8.00 -0.57 17.50
N MET A 39 -8.84 -1.14 18.35
CA MET A 39 -8.51 -2.23 19.28
C MET A 39 -9.14 -3.57 18.90
N GLN A 40 -9.94 -3.60 17.83
CA GLN A 40 -10.51 -4.82 17.28
C GLN A 40 -9.58 -5.32 16.15
N PRO A 41 -9.29 -6.64 16.10
CA PRO A 41 -8.52 -7.20 15.00
C PRO A 41 -9.12 -6.86 13.62
N LEU A 42 -8.27 -6.82 12.60
CA LEU A 42 -8.69 -6.87 11.21
C LEU A 42 -8.66 -8.34 10.78
N VAL A 43 -9.74 -8.82 10.17
CA VAL A 43 -9.80 -10.18 9.63
C VAL A 43 -10.23 -10.09 8.18
N PHE A 44 -9.47 -10.74 7.30
CA PHE A 44 -9.81 -10.88 5.90
C PHE A 44 -9.66 -12.34 5.49
N THR A 45 -10.69 -12.84 4.81
CA THR A 45 -10.70 -14.17 4.23
C THR A 45 -11.24 -14.08 2.80
N ASP A 46 -10.48 -14.64 1.88
CA ASP A 46 -10.89 -14.98 0.52
C ASP A 46 -10.56 -16.46 0.27
N SER A 47 -10.97 -17.02 -0.87
CA SER A 47 -10.83 -18.45 -1.21
C SER A 47 -9.44 -19.06 -0.98
N ARG A 48 -8.36 -18.27 -1.07
CA ARG A 48 -6.97 -18.74 -0.90
C ARG A 48 -6.16 -17.97 0.14
N VAL A 49 -6.70 -16.87 0.66
CA VAL A 49 -5.93 -15.91 1.48
C VAL A 49 -6.65 -15.66 2.78
N THR A 50 -5.91 -15.82 3.88
CA THR A 50 -6.33 -15.44 5.23
C THR A 50 -5.35 -14.42 5.77
N ILE A 51 -5.89 -13.38 6.41
CA ILE A 51 -5.13 -12.33 7.09
C ILE A 51 -5.83 -12.03 8.40
N GLU A 52 -5.07 -12.06 9.50
CA GLU A 52 -5.47 -11.59 10.81
C GLU A 52 -4.45 -10.55 11.27
N VAL A 53 -4.92 -9.35 11.60
CA VAL A 53 -4.08 -8.26 12.11
C VAL A 53 -4.56 -7.89 13.50
N ARG A 54 -3.76 -8.22 14.51
CA ARG A 54 -4.07 -7.97 15.92
C ARG A 54 -3.44 -6.66 16.40
N PRO A 55 -4.17 -5.86 17.19
CA PRO A 55 -3.66 -4.63 17.76
C PRO A 55 -2.68 -4.90 18.91
N SER A 56 -1.78 -3.95 19.13
CA SER A 56 -1.09 -3.82 20.42
C SER A 56 -1.92 -3.00 21.41
N SER A 57 -1.36 -2.71 22.58
CA SER A 57 -1.95 -1.79 23.56
C SER A 57 -2.26 -0.41 22.99
N ILE A 58 -1.63 0.03 21.89
CA ILE A 58 -1.88 1.34 21.24
C ILE A 58 -2.72 1.24 19.95
N GLY A 59 -3.19 0.04 19.61
CA GLY A 59 -4.06 -0.22 18.46
C GLY A 59 -3.33 -0.77 17.22
N VAL A 60 -4.10 -1.03 16.16
CA VAL A 60 -3.58 -1.55 14.87
C VAL A 60 -2.91 -0.43 14.06
N ALA A 61 -1.87 -0.77 13.31
CA ALA A 61 -1.29 0.08 12.29
C ALA A 61 -2.34 0.53 11.26
N THR A 62 -2.32 1.82 10.96
CA THR A 62 -3.22 2.50 10.03
C THR A 62 -2.60 2.56 8.64
N ILE A 63 -3.42 2.84 7.63
CA ILE A 63 -2.94 3.00 6.25
C ILE A 63 -1.90 4.13 6.09
N TYR A 64 -1.89 5.10 7.01
CA TYR A 64 -0.90 6.16 7.05
C TYR A 64 0.44 5.68 7.61
N ASP A 65 0.44 4.72 8.53
CA ASP A 65 1.68 4.17 9.09
C ASP A 65 2.47 3.39 8.04
N LYS A 66 1.75 2.74 7.11
CA LYS A 66 2.33 2.06 5.94
C LYS A 66 3.27 2.95 5.13
N GLU A 67 3.12 4.27 5.14
CA GLU A 67 4.02 5.18 4.42
C GLU A 67 5.49 4.97 4.80
N ILE A 68 5.77 4.58 6.05
CA ILE A 68 7.12 4.22 6.50
C ILE A 68 7.61 2.95 5.81
N LEU A 69 6.75 1.94 5.67
CA LEU A 69 7.09 0.71 4.96
C LEU A 69 7.35 0.96 3.48
N LEU A 70 6.55 1.82 2.84
CA LEU A 70 6.77 2.24 1.45
C LEU A 70 8.12 2.95 1.30
N TYR A 71 8.44 3.86 2.21
CA TYR A 71 9.70 4.58 2.19
C TYR A 71 10.90 3.63 2.35
N ILE A 72 10.86 2.70 3.31
CA ILE A 72 11.93 1.71 3.51
C ILE A 72 12.04 0.76 2.32
N ALA A 73 10.92 0.26 1.79
CA ALA A 73 10.92 -0.58 0.59
C ALA A 73 11.54 0.16 -0.62
N SER A 74 11.32 1.46 -0.72
CA SER A 74 11.92 2.29 -1.76
C SER A 74 13.45 2.39 -1.61
N LEU A 75 13.95 2.60 -0.39
CA LEU A 75 15.39 2.59 -0.10
C LEU A 75 16.02 1.23 -0.41
N MET A 76 15.35 0.15 -0.02
CA MET A 76 15.78 -1.23 -0.29
C MET A 76 15.91 -1.49 -1.79
N VAL A 77 14.90 -1.08 -2.58
CA VAL A 77 14.92 -1.22 -4.04
C VAL A 77 16.00 -0.33 -4.67
N GLU A 78 16.25 0.87 -4.14
CA GLU A 78 17.32 1.74 -4.64
C GLU A 78 18.71 1.10 -4.45
N LYS A 79 18.96 0.49 -3.28
CA LYS A 79 20.17 -0.32 -3.02
C LYS A 79 20.31 -1.47 -4.01
N MET A 80 19.24 -2.24 -4.21
CA MET A 80 19.22 -3.37 -5.15
C MET A 80 19.52 -2.92 -6.59
N ASN A 81 18.96 -1.78 -7.02
CA ASN A 81 19.23 -1.24 -8.36
C ASN A 81 20.70 -0.79 -8.54
N ARG A 82 21.42 -0.51 -7.45
CA ARG A 82 22.87 -0.24 -7.47
C ARG A 82 23.72 -1.53 -7.42
N GLY A 83 23.09 -2.70 -7.42
CA GLY A 83 23.78 -3.99 -7.29
C GLY A 83 24.19 -4.34 -5.86
N GLU A 84 23.74 -3.58 -4.87
CA GLU A 84 24.01 -3.86 -3.46
C GLU A 84 23.03 -4.94 -2.95
N ARG A 85 23.50 -5.78 -2.01
CA ARG A 85 22.60 -6.63 -1.22
C ARG A 85 22.13 -5.84 0.00
N PRO A 86 20.88 -5.35 0.04
CA PRO A 86 20.40 -4.58 1.18
C PRO A 86 20.35 -5.45 2.44
N GLU A 87 20.73 -4.88 3.58
CA GLU A 87 20.47 -5.47 4.89
C GLU A 87 19.01 -5.25 5.32
N GLN A 88 18.60 -5.86 6.44
CA GLN A 88 17.27 -5.67 7.03
C GLN A 88 17.16 -4.39 7.89
N ASP A 89 18.30 -3.86 8.33
CA ASP A 89 18.40 -2.64 9.12
C ASP A 89 18.50 -1.44 8.18
N PHE A 90 17.61 -0.47 8.38
CA PHE A 90 17.60 0.79 7.64
C PHE A 90 17.73 1.97 8.60
N VAL A 91 18.58 2.93 8.26
CA VAL A 91 18.80 4.16 9.01
C VAL A 91 18.50 5.34 8.12
N PHE A 92 17.53 6.18 8.49
CA PHE A 92 17.14 7.34 7.67
C PHE A 92 16.80 8.55 8.53
N THR A 93 16.79 9.73 7.91
CA THR A 93 16.39 10.96 8.60
C THR A 93 14.87 11.16 8.52
N GLY A 94 14.26 11.64 9.60
CA GLY A 94 12.84 12.01 9.56
C GLY A 94 12.57 13.18 8.61
N HIS A 95 13.56 14.04 8.35
CA HIS A 95 13.45 15.11 7.37
C HIS A 95 13.20 14.55 5.96
N ASP A 96 13.99 13.57 5.53
CA ASP A 96 13.85 13.00 4.20
C ASP A 96 12.54 12.21 4.04
N PHE A 97 12.17 11.42 5.06
CA PHE A 97 10.88 10.74 5.09
C PHE A 97 9.71 11.72 4.91
N LEU A 98 9.66 12.80 5.72
CA LEU A 98 8.58 13.79 5.66
C LEU A 98 8.55 14.52 4.30
N ARG A 99 9.71 14.76 3.69
CA ARG A 99 9.81 15.30 2.32
C ARG A 99 9.15 14.37 1.31
N VAL A 100 9.45 13.07 1.34
CA VAL A 100 8.92 12.09 0.37
C VAL A 100 7.41 11.93 0.47
N VAL A 101 6.86 11.89 1.70
CA VAL A 101 5.41 11.74 1.90
C VAL A 101 4.64 13.07 1.83
N GLY A 102 5.32 14.18 1.54
CA GLY A 102 4.70 15.51 1.41
C GLY A 102 4.15 16.06 2.74
N ALA A 103 4.71 15.68 3.88
CA ALA A 103 4.28 16.12 5.19
C ALA A 103 5.10 17.33 5.69
N ASN A 104 4.42 18.25 6.40
CA ASN A 104 5.08 19.42 7.00
C ASN A 104 6.12 19.01 8.05
N ARG A 105 7.21 19.76 8.14
CA ARG A 105 8.31 19.53 9.11
C ARG A 105 7.99 20.23 10.42
N SER A 106 7.20 19.59 11.27
CA SER A 106 6.78 20.12 12.57
C SER A 106 7.03 19.11 13.68
N ALA A 107 7.14 19.58 14.93
CA ALA A 107 7.23 18.71 16.11
C ALA A 107 6.10 17.66 16.14
N ARG A 108 4.88 18.07 15.78
CA ARG A 108 3.71 17.19 15.67
C ARG A 108 3.87 16.10 14.60
N SER A 109 4.52 16.42 13.48
CA SER A 109 4.78 15.42 12.42
C SER A 109 5.79 14.37 12.88
N TYR A 110 6.82 14.78 13.61
CA TYR A 110 7.78 13.85 14.20
C TYR A 110 7.15 12.99 15.31
N GLU A 111 6.26 13.56 16.14
CA GLU A 111 5.50 12.79 17.12
C GLU A 111 4.61 11.73 16.45
N ARG A 112 3.93 12.09 15.35
CA ARG A 112 3.13 11.16 14.56
C ARG A 112 3.97 10.04 13.97
N LEU A 113 5.17 10.35 13.48
CA LEU A 113 6.14 9.38 12.97
C LEU A 113 6.57 8.38 14.06
N THR A 114 6.90 8.85 15.26
CA THR A 114 7.21 7.98 16.40
C THR A 114 6.04 7.06 16.74
N LYS A 115 4.82 7.61 16.84
CA LYS A 115 3.61 6.81 17.11
C LYS A 115 3.29 5.80 16.00
N ALA A 116 3.62 6.13 14.75
CA ALA A 116 3.47 5.22 13.62
C ALA A 116 4.44 4.04 13.72
N LEU A 117 5.71 4.30 14.06
CA LEU A 117 6.71 3.26 14.33
C LEU A 117 6.27 2.32 15.46
N GLU A 118 5.77 2.88 16.58
CA GLU A 118 5.24 2.09 17.69
C GLU A 118 4.09 1.17 17.26
N ARG A 119 3.15 1.67 16.43
CA ARG A 119 2.04 0.86 15.91
C ARG A 119 2.53 -0.23 14.95
N LEU A 120 3.48 0.07 14.08
CA LEU A 120 4.07 -0.92 13.16
C LEU A 120 4.82 -2.02 13.89
N GLN A 121 5.51 -1.68 14.98
CA GLN A 121 6.22 -2.65 15.82
C GLN A 121 5.26 -3.47 16.71
N GLY A 122 4.17 -2.86 17.19
CA GLY A 122 3.22 -3.53 18.06
C GLY A 122 2.17 -4.39 17.35
N THR A 123 1.80 -4.06 16.11
CA THR A 123 0.78 -4.79 15.36
C THR A 123 1.26 -6.19 15.00
N GLN A 124 0.48 -7.22 15.33
CA GLN A 124 0.82 -8.62 15.03
C GLN A 124 0.00 -9.11 13.83
N ILE A 125 0.65 -9.70 12.83
CA ILE A 125 0.05 -10.14 11.57
C ILE A 125 0.24 -11.64 11.45
N LYS A 126 -0.86 -12.35 11.14
CA LYS A 126 -0.85 -13.75 10.72
C LYS A 126 -1.48 -13.84 9.34
N THR A 127 -0.79 -14.48 8.40
CA THR A 127 -1.30 -14.69 7.05
C THR A 127 -0.71 -15.94 6.43
N ASN A 128 -1.44 -16.54 5.50
CA ASN A 128 -0.94 -17.64 4.66
C ASN A 128 -0.33 -17.16 3.33
N ILE A 129 -0.12 -15.85 3.15
CA ILE A 129 0.59 -15.33 1.98
C ILE A 129 2.09 -15.63 2.16
N GLU A 130 2.62 -16.41 1.24
CA GLU A 130 4.05 -16.75 1.19
C GLU A 130 4.89 -15.55 0.73
N ALA A 131 6.13 -15.48 1.24
CA ALA A 131 7.11 -14.46 0.90
C ALA A 131 8.46 -15.12 0.62
N GLY A 132 8.95 -14.96 -0.61
CA GLY A 132 10.23 -15.53 -1.03
C GLY A 132 10.23 -17.05 -1.18
N GLY A 133 9.07 -17.63 -1.55
CA GLY A 133 8.85 -19.07 -1.69
C GLY A 133 8.64 -19.81 -0.36
N GLU A 134 8.53 -19.09 0.75
CA GLU A 134 8.38 -19.65 2.08
C GLU A 134 7.12 -19.07 2.76
N GLY A 135 6.28 -19.94 3.30
CA GLY A 135 5.22 -19.58 4.24
C GLY A 135 5.72 -19.64 5.68
N GLU A 136 5.01 -18.98 6.59
CA GLU A 136 5.37 -18.99 8.02
C GLU A 136 4.11 -19.15 8.87
N ASP A 137 4.06 -20.21 9.68
CA ASP A 137 3.02 -20.40 10.68
C ASP A 137 3.36 -19.58 11.92
N GLY A 138 2.73 -18.41 12.07
CA GLY A 138 3.01 -17.56 13.22
C GLY A 138 2.43 -16.16 13.12
N PHE A 139 2.90 -15.30 14.02
CA PHE A 139 2.65 -13.86 13.98
C PHE A 139 3.96 -13.12 13.79
N PHE A 140 3.93 -12.07 12.97
CA PHE A 140 5.04 -11.14 12.83
C PHE A 140 4.55 -9.70 12.97
N SER A 141 5.46 -8.80 13.35
CA SER A 141 5.24 -7.35 13.24
C SER A 141 5.81 -6.84 11.92
N TRP A 142 5.30 -5.72 11.37
CA TRP A 142 5.92 -5.12 10.18
C TRP A 142 7.37 -4.70 10.41
N VAL A 143 7.63 -4.23 11.63
CA VAL A 143 8.93 -3.77 12.10
C VAL A 143 9.29 -4.59 13.32
N SER A 144 10.43 -5.29 13.30
CA SER A 144 10.89 -6.04 14.47
C SER A 144 11.51 -5.11 15.52
N GLU A 145 12.15 -4.03 15.05
CA GLU A 145 12.76 -3.03 15.93
C GLU A 145 12.67 -1.62 15.33
N ALA A 146 12.25 -0.64 16.14
CA ALA A 146 12.31 0.78 15.80
C ALA A 146 13.06 1.55 16.90
N ARG A 147 14.06 2.34 16.50
CA ARG A 147 14.79 3.25 17.40
C ARG A 147 14.81 4.64 16.83
N VAL A 148 14.40 5.60 17.65
CA VAL A 148 14.43 7.02 17.29
C VAL A 148 15.58 7.68 18.04
N GLN A 149 16.62 8.08 17.30
CA GLN A 149 17.81 8.72 17.86
C GLN A 149 17.61 10.23 17.91
N TYR A 150 17.96 10.84 19.05
CA TYR A 150 17.85 12.28 19.26
C TYR A 150 19.19 12.87 19.67
N SER A 151 19.46 14.10 19.25
CA SER A 151 20.49 14.96 19.82
C SER A 151 19.86 15.99 20.75
N LYS A 152 20.63 16.54 21.70
CA LYS A 152 20.19 17.66 22.53
C LYS A 152 20.82 18.94 22.00
N ALA A 153 20.01 19.95 21.71
CA ALA A 153 20.50 21.29 21.43
C ALA A 153 21.09 21.92 22.71
N ARG A 154 21.88 22.99 22.57
CA ARG A 154 22.38 23.80 23.72
C ARG A 154 21.24 24.31 24.62
N THR A 155 20.05 24.47 24.07
CA THR A 155 18.81 24.87 24.78
C THR A 155 18.17 23.73 25.58
N GLY A 156 18.70 22.50 25.50
CA GLY A 156 18.12 21.30 26.11
C GLY A 156 17.05 20.60 25.26
N GLU A 157 16.61 21.22 24.16
CA GLU A 157 15.59 20.66 23.27
C GLU A 157 16.09 19.39 22.53
N ARG A 158 15.25 18.35 22.48
CA ARG A 158 15.53 17.13 21.72
C ARG A 158 15.27 17.37 20.23
N ARG A 159 16.29 17.14 19.40
CA ARG A 159 16.17 17.17 17.94
C ARG A 159 16.30 15.76 17.40
N LEU A 160 15.35 15.34 16.57
CA LEU A 160 15.42 14.05 15.89
C LEU A 160 16.68 14.03 15.01
N LYS A 161 17.57 13.06 15.25
CA LYS A 161 18.78 12.85 14.47
C LYS A 161 18.55 11.82 13.38
N ALA A 162 18.09 10.63 13.77
CA ALA A 162 17.94 9.50 12.87
C ALA A 162 16.86 8.54 13.36
N ILE A 163 16.33 7.76 12.44
CA ILE A 163 15.40 6.67 12.69
C ILE A 163 16.08 5.41 12.21
N LYS A 164 16.24 4.43 13.09
CA LYS A 164 16.71 3.08 12.74
C LYS A 164 15.52 2.13 12.81
N VAL A 165 15.30 1.38 11.75
CA VAL A 165 14.22 0.39 11.64
C VAL A 165 14.80 -0.92 11.14
N ARG A 166 14.44 -2.02 11.79
CA ARG A 166 14.66 -3.37 11.28
C ARG A 166 13.36 -3.92 10.71
N LEU A 167 13.36 -4.22 9.41
CA LEU A 167 12.21 -4.89 8.77
C LEU A 167 12.07 -6.33 9.27
N CYS A 168 10.83 -6.80 9.36
CA CYS A 168 10.60 -8.22 9.61
C CYS A 168 11.03 -9.09 8.44
N ASP A 169 11.29 -10.36 8.73
CA ASP A 169 11.78 -11.32 7.75
C ASP A 169 10.79 -11.51 6.60
N TRP A 170 9.49 -11.55 6.90
CA TRP A 170 8.44 -11.69 5.88
C TRP A 170 8.52 -10.58 4.82
N LEU A 171 8.52 -9.30 5.24
CA LEU A 171 8.53 -8.17 4.30
C LEU A 171 9.88 -8.06 3.58
N TYR A 172 10.97 -8.30 4.29
CA TYR A 172 12.30 -8.32 3.69
C TYR A 172 12.41 -9.39 2.60
N ARG A 173 11.95 -10.63 2.86
CA ARG A 173 11.91 -11.71 1.85
C ARG A 173 11.00 -11.34 0.68
N ALA A 174 9.82 -10.79 0.94
CA ALA A 174 8.87 -10.40 -0.11
C ALA A 174 9.49 -9.35 -1.06
N ILE A 175 10.20 -8.35 -0.54
CA ILE A 175 10.86 -7.33 -1.38
C ILE A 175 12.07 -7.92 -2.11
N LEU A 176 12.92 -8.68 -1.41
CA LEU A 176 14.20 -9.16 -1.94
C LEU A 176 14.03 -10.28 -2.97
N LYS A 177 13.14 -11.25 -2.70
CA LYS A 177 13.04 -12.50 -3.45
C LYS A 177 11.90 -12.49 -4.48
N ASP A 178 10.72 -11.96 -4.14
CA ASP A 178 9.57 -12.02 -5.07
C ASP A 178 9.69 -11.00 -6.20
N LEU A 179 10.37 -9.87 -5.96
CA LEU A 179 10.57 -8.77 -6.92
C LEU A 179 9.26 -8.20 -7.49
N ARG A 180 8.13 -8.44 -6.83
CA ARG A 180 6.80 -7.92 -7.19
C ARG A 180 6.63 -6.49 -6.68
N ILE A 181 7.45 -5.59 -7.21
CA ILE A 181 7.53 -4.19 -6.78
C ILE A 181 6.81 -3.27 -7.76
N LEU A 182 5.90 -2.45 -7.22
CA LEU A 182 5.12 -1.49 -7.99
C LEU A 182 5.46 -0.06 -7.56
N THR A 183 5.46 0.85 -8.54
CA THR A 183 5.78 2.27 -8.31
C THR A 183 4.50 3.03 -7.95
N TYR A 184 4.56 3.88 -6.92
CA TYR A 184 3.47 4.79 -6.55
C TYR A 184 3.59 6.14 -7.27
N ASP A 185 2.45 6.71 -7.67
CA ASP A 185 2.33 8.14 -8.00
C ASP A 185 2.46 8.98 -6.72
N HIS A 186 3.16 10.11 -6.78
CA HIS A 186 3.38 10.97 -5.60
C HIS A 186 2.06 11.51 -5.02
N ARG A 187 1.02 11.71 -5.84
CA ARG A 187 -0.31 12.13 -5.38
C ARG A 187 -0.98 11.09 -4.49
N TYR A 188 -0.49 9.84 -4.42
CA TYR A 188 -0.97 8.86 -3.46
C TYR A 188 -0.98 9.40 -2.01
N PHE A 189 0.02 10.20 -1.64
CA PHE A 189 0.13 10.73 -0.28
C PHE A 189 -0.91 11.81 0.06
N THR A 190 -1.60 12.37 -0.93
CA THR A 190 -2.67 13.36 -0.70
C THR A 190 -4.05 12.71 -0.54
N LEU A 191 -4.17 11.41 -0.85
CA LEU A 191 -5.43 10.69 -0.85
C LEU A 191 -5.97 10.40 0.57
N GLY A 192 -7.30 10.33 0.66
CA GLY A 192 -8.02 9.78 1.81
C GLY A 192 -7.80 8.27 1.97
N PRO A 193 -8.19 7.68 3.12
CA PRO A 193 -7.84 6.30 3.45
C PRO A 193 -8.51 5.29 2.50
N ILE A 194 -9.74 5.56 2.04
CA ILE A 194 -10.44 4.68 1.10
C ILE A 194 -9.84 4.83 -0.30
N GLU A 195 -9.59 6.06 -0.75
CA GLU A 195 -8.98 6.36 -2.04
C GLU A 195 -7.59 5.73 -2.17
N ARG A 196 -6.78 5.75 -1.11
CA ARG A 196 -5.48 5.05 -1.05
C ARG A 196 -5.63 3.56 -1.31
N ARG A 197 -6.58 2.89 -0.65
CA ARG A 197 -6.84 1.46 -0.89
C ARG A 197 -7.36 1.19 -2.29
N LEU A 198 -8.25 2.03 -2.81
CA LEU A 198 -8.76 1.89 -4.18
C LEU A 198 -7.62 2.01 -5.20
N TYR A 199 -6.73 3.00 -5.03
CA TYR A 199 -5.53 3.16 -5.85
C TYR A 199 -4.66 1.90 -5.81
N GLU A 200 -4.41 1.34 -4.63
CA GLU A 200 -3.55 0.16 -4.48
C GLU A 200 -4.17 -1.12 -5.04
N VAL A 201 -5.47 -1.30 -4.87
CA VAL A 201 -6.20 -2.42 -5.50
C VAL A 201 -6.14 -2.28 -7.02
N ALA A 202 -6.36 -1.08 -7.57
CA ALA A 202 -6.23 -0.84 -9.00
C ALA A 202 -4.80 -1.11 -9.50
N ARG A 203 -3.78 -0.56 -8.82
CA ARG A 203 -2.37 -0.70 -9.18
C ARG A 203 -1.89 -2.16 -9.16
N SER A 204 -2.34 -2.93 -8.16
CA SER A 204 -1.95 -4.34 -8.00
C SER A 204 -2.62 -5.30 -8.99
N HIS A 205 -3.77 -4.94 -9.56
CA HIS A 205 -4.52 -5.80 -10.48
C HIS A 205 -4.46 -5.36 -11.94
N CYS A 206 -4.48 -4.05 -12.24
CA CYS A 206 -4.46 -3.58 -13.62
C CYS A 206 -3.18 -4.02 -14.33
N GLY A 207 -2.00 -3.92 -13.71
CA GLY A 207 -0.74 -4.29 -14.39
C GLY A 207 -0.63 -3.66 -15.79
N ASN A 208 -0.52 -4.51 -16.82
CA ASN A 208 -0.54 -4.13 -18.24
C ASN A 208 -1.92 -4.30 -18.92
N GLN A 209 -2.97 -4.66 -18.17
CA GLN A 209 -4.32 -4.84 -18.67
C GLN A 209 -4.99 -3.48 -18.91
N ALA A 210 -5.85 -3.42 -19.93
CA ALA A 210 -6.63 -2.23 -20.25
C ALA A 210 -7.65 -1.87 -19.15
N SER A 211 -8.13 -2.85 -18.40
CA SER A 211 -9.02 -2.61 -17.27
C SER A 211 -9.02 -3.75 -16.25
N PHE A 212 -9.48 -3.45 -15.05
CA PHE A 212 -9.72 -4.42 -13.98
C PHE A 212 -11.16 -4.29 -13.46
N VAL A 213 -11.90 -5.39 -13.52
CA VAL A 213 -13.33 -5.44 -13.14
C VAL A 213 -13.50 -6.31 -11.90
N ILE A 214 -14.24 -5.79 -10.92
CA ILE A 214 -14.49 -6.49 -9.66
C ILE A 214 -15.90 -6.22 -9.14
N GLY A 215 -16.54 -7.23 -8.56
CA GLY A 215 -17.83 -7.07 -7.88
C GLY A 215 -17.72 -6.15 -6.66
N LEU A 216 -18.72 -5.30 -6.46
CA LEU A 216 -18.73 -4.25 -5.44
C LEU A 216 -18.43 -4.77 -4.02
N ASP A 217 -19.04 -5.89 -3.60
CA ASP A 217 -18.78 -6.45 -2.26
C ASP A 217 -17.37 -7.03 -2.15
N LYS A 218 -16.88 -7.71 -3.20
CA LYS A 218 -15.51 -8.22 -3.22
C LYS A 218 -14.49 -7.08 -3.14
N LEU A 219 -14.74 -5.98 -3.85
CA LEU A 219 -13.92 -4.77 -3.76
C LEU A 219 -13.95 -4.18 -2.36
N ARG A 220 -15.13 -4.06 -1.73
CA ARG A 220 -15.29 -3.55 -0.36
C ARG A 220 -14.44 -4.34 0.63
N ARG A 221 -14.46 -5.68 0.54
CA ARG A 221 -13.65 -6.58 1.35
C ARG A 221 -12.15 -6.43 1.08
N ARG A 222 -11.72 -6.34 -0.19
CA ARG A 222 -10.30 -6.13 -0.56
C ARG A 222 -9.75 -4.75 -0.15
N VAL A 223 -10.60 -3.73 -0.19
CA VAL A 223 -10.29 -2.42 0.36
C VAL A 223 -10.09 -2.53 1.87
N GLY A 224 -10.86 -3.37 2.57
CA GLY A 224 -10.88 -3.44 4.03
C GLY A 224 -11.90 -2.47 4.64
N CYS A 225 -12.94 -2.11 3.88
CA CYS A 225 -13.98 -1.20 4.31
C CYS A 225 -15.10 -1.96 5.02
N GLU A 226 -15.40 -1.58 6.26
CA GLU A 226 -16.45 -2.20 7.09
C GLU A 226 -17.81 -1.51 6.96
N ASP A 227 -17.89 -0.42 6.19
CA ASP A 227 -19.15 0.23 5.91
C ASP A 227 -20.15 -0.73 5.24
N THR A 228 -21.43 -0.40 5.36
CA THR A 228 -22.47 -1.09 4.60
C THR A 228 -22.21 -0.93 3.10
N LEU A 229 -22.65 -1.92 2.31
CA LEU A 229 -22.45 -1.90 0.85
C LEU A 229 -23.02 -0.62 0.20
N ALA A 230 -24.12 -0.08 0.73
CA ALA A 230 -24.73 1.17 0.27
C ALA A 230 -23.85 2.40 0.56
N LYS A 231 -23.27 2.49 1.76
CA LYS A 231 -22.33 3.56 2.13
C LYS A 231 -21.07 3.48 1.27
N PHE A 232 -20.51 2.28 1.11
CA PHE A 232 -19.35 2.08 0.24
C PHE A 232 -19.65 2.48 -1.21
N ALA A 233 -20.81 2.10 -1.76
CA ALA A 233 -21.24 2.54 -3.09
C ALA A 233 -21.44 4.06 -3.22
N SER A 234 -21.82 4.74 -2.13
CA SER A 234 -21.89 6.21 -2.08
C SER A 234 -20.50 6.83 -2.11
N THR A 235 -19.55 6.26 -1.36
CA THR A 235 -18.14 6.68 -1.40
C THR A 235 -17.54 6.49 -2.79
N LEU A 236 -17.77 5.35 -3.44
CA LEU A 236 -17.28 5.11 -4.80
C LEU A 236 -17.85 6.10 -5.82
N ARG A 237 -19.11 6.51 -5.68
CA ARG A 237 -19.72 7.53 -6.56
C ARG A 237 -18.97 8.85 -6.45
N LYS A 238 -18.60 9.28 -5.24
CA LYS A 238 -17.79 10.49 -5.06
C LYS A 238 -16.41 10.36 -5.71
N VAL A 239 -15.79 9.19 -5.62
CA VAL A 239 -14.49 8.93 -6.26
C VAL A 239 -14.60 8.93 -7.79
N GLU A 240 -15.66 8.34 -8.34
CA GLU A 240 -16.00 8.36 -9.77
C GLU A 240 -16.27 9.80 -10.26
N GLU A 241 -17.11 10.56 -9.55
CA GLU A 241 -17.48 11.95 -9.90
C GLU A 241 -16.28 12.92 -9.85
N THR A 242 -15.37 12.73 -8.89
CA THR A 242 -14.18 13.58 -8.72
C THR A 242 -12.97 13.10 -9.51
N ASP A 243 -13.04 11.89 -10.09
CA ASP A 243 -11.94 11.19 -10.76
C ASP A 243 -10.61 11.30 -9.98
N SER A 244 -10.70 11.15 -8.65
CA SER A 244 -9.64 11.55 -7.71
C SER A 244 -8.47 10.58 -7.61
N LEU A 245 -8.57 9.37 -8.18
CA LEU A 245 -7.48 8.39 -8.14
C LEU A 245 -6.37 8.79 -9.15
N PRO A 246 -5.11 8.91 -8.72
CA PRO A 246 -3.98 9.09 -9.63
C PRO A 246 -3.86 7.88 -10.56
N GLU A 247 -3.47 8.11 -11.82
CA GLU A 247 -3.24 7.08 -12.85
C GLU A 247 -4.44 6.20 -13.22
N TYR A 248 -5.56 6.23 -12.48
CA TYR A 248 -6.70 5.34 -12.69
C TYR A 248 -8.02 6.10 -12.63
N SER A 249 -8.96 5.73 -13.49
CA SER A 249 -10.37 6.12 -13.36
C SER A 249 -11.19 4.94 -12.88
N LEU A 250 -12.19 5.22 -12.05
CA LEU A 250 -13.12 4.23 -11.49
C LEU A 250 -14.50 4.49 -12.07
N ALA A 251 -15.16 3.45 -12.58
CA ALA A 251 -16.53 3.52 -13.06
C ALA A 251 -17.42 2.46 -12.38
N ILE A 252 -18.60 2.86 -11.91
CA ILE A 252 -19.59 1.94 -11.32
C ILE A 252 -20.51 1.42 -12.42
N VAL A 253 -20.59 0.10 -12.53
CA VAL A 253 -21.30 -0.60 -13.59
C VAL A 253 -22.54 -1.27 -13.01
N ARG A 254 -23.71 -0.67 -13.26
CA ARG A 254 -24.99 -1.05 -12.64
C ARG A 254 -25.92 -1.88 -13.50
N HIS A 255 -25.78 -1.83 -14.83
CA HIS A 255 -26.74 -2.43 -15.75
C HIS A 255 -26.04 -2.94 -17.02
N PRO A 256 -26.48 -4.06 -17.63
CA PRO A 256 -25.93 -4.59 -18.90
C PRO A 256 -25.90 -3.59 -20.06
N ALA A 257 -26.77 -2.58 -20.01
CA ALA A 257 -26.89 -1.54 -21.04
C ALA A 257 -26.13 -0.24 -20.71
N SER A 258 -25.40 -0.16 -19.58
CA SER A 258 -24.63 1.05 -19.28
C SER A 258 -23.56 1.30 -20.35
N PRO A 259 -23.18 2.55 -20.63
CA PRO A 259 -22.09 2.85 -21.56
C PRO A 259 -20.81 2.09 -21.23
N THR A 260 -20.51 1.95 -19.93
CA THR A 260 -19.36 1.15 -19.46
C THR A 260 -19.50 -0.34 -19.79
N MET A 261 -20.68 -0.97 -19.62
CA MET A 261 -20.90 -2.36 -20.03
C MET A 261 -20.79 -2.54 -21.55
N ARG A 262 -21.26 -1.57 -22.35
CA ARG A 262 -21.14 -1.61 -23.81
C ARG A 262 -19.67 -1.59 -24.23
N ALA A 263 -18.90 -0.63 -23.71
CA ALA A 263 -17.45 -0.56 -23.93
C ALA A 263 -16.73 -1.84 -23.46
N MET A 264 -17.09 -2.37 -22.29
CA MET A 264 -16.52 -3.63 -21.79
C MET A 264 -16.86 -4.84 -22.69
N ARG A 265 -18.04 -4.88 -23.32
CA ARG A 265 -18.40 -5.95 -24.27
C ARG A 265 -17.62 -5.83 -25.57
N GLU A 266 -17.47 -4.62 -26.09
CA GLU A 266 -16.66 -4.33 -27.29
C GLU A 266 -15.18 -4.72 -27.08
N GLU A 267 -14.67 -4.52 -25.86
CA GLU A 267 -13.29 -4.89 -25.47
C GLU A 267 -13.15 -6.36 -25.01
N GLY A 268 -14.22 -7.17 -24.98
CA GLY A 268 -14.18 -8.57 -24.53
C GLY A 268 -14.01 -8.77 -23.01
N LEU A 269 -14.24 -7.72 -22.21
CA LEU A 269 -14.03 -7.67 -20.76
C LEU A 269 -15.33 -7.79 -19.94
N ALA A 270 -16.45 -8.15 -20.56
CA ALA A 270 -17.75 -8.20 -19.90
C ALA A 270 -17.92 -9.45 -19.01
N PRO A 271 -18.27 -9.29 -17.71
CA PRO A 271 -18.52 -10.43 -16.83
C PRO A 271 -19.90 -11.07 -17.09
N ALA A 272 -20.03 -12.35 -16.68
CA ALA A 272 -21.29 -13.08 -16.75
C ALA A 272 -22.38 -12.40 -15.89
N ALA A 273 -23.57 -12.21 -16.48
CA ALA A 273 -24.79 -11.51 -16.06
C ALA A 273 -24.87 -10.93 -14.61
N PRO A 274 -25.33 -9.68 -14.43
CA PRO A 274 -25.51 -9.09 -13.10
C PRO A 274 -26.71 -9.69 -12.35
N THR A 275 -26.51 -10.03 -11.08
CA THR A 275 -27.56 -10.36 -10.11
C THR A 275 -28.33 -9.11 -9.67
N ARG A 276 -29.59 -9.27 -9.23
CA ARG A 276 -30.44 -8.15 -8.79
C ARG A 276 -29.88 -7.50 -7.51
N GLY A 277 -30.01 -6.18 -7.40
CA GLY A 277 -29.54 -5.39 -6.24
C GLY A 277 -28.06 -5.01 -6.28
N LEU A 278 -27.52 -4.48 -5.18
CA LEU A 278 -26.10 -4.07 -5.11
C LEU A 278 -25.11 -5.24 -5.23
N GLN A 279 -25.58 -6.49 -5.12
CA GLN A 279 -24.75 -7.70 -5.24
C GLN A 279 -24.28 -7.98 -6.68
N GLY A 280 -24.99 -7.47 -7.71
CA GLY A 280 -24.57 -7.57 -9.11
C GLY A 280 -23.84 -6.33 -9.64
N VAL A 281 -23.57 -5.33 -8.79
CA VAL A 281 -22.85 -4.12 -9.20
C VAL A 281 -21.38 -4.44 -9.34
N LEU A 282 -20.82 -4.03 -10.48
CA LEU A 282 -19.41 -4.18 -10.79
C LEU A 282 -18.74 -2.82 -10.74
N VAL A 283 -17.43 -2.82 -10.51
CA VAL A 283 -16.59 -1.64 -10.52
C VAL A 283 -15.46 -1.91 -11.49
N ASN A 284 -15.28 -1.00 -12.45
CA ASN A 284 -14.24 -1.09 -13.46
C ASN A 284 -13.18 -0.01 -13.19
N PHE A 285 -11.92 -0.43 -13.06
CA PHE A 285 -10.76 0.45 -13.00
C PHE A 285 -10.08 0.47 -14.37
N ARG A 286 -9.73 1.66 -14.86
CA ARG A 286 -9.00 1.83 -16.12
C ARG A 286 -7.79 2.74 -15.94
N PRO A 287 -6.61 2.40 -16.48
CA PRO A 287 -5.47 3.30 -16.50
C PRO A 287 -5.78 4.58 -17.31
N LYS A 288 -5.55 5.74 -16.71
CA LYS A 288 -5.65 7.05 -17.37
C LYS A 288 -4.59 7.16 -18.46
N GLY A 289 -5.00 7.55 -19.66
CA GLY A 289 -4.10 7.72 -20.80
C GLY A 289 -3.72 6.42 -21.54
N SER A 290 -4.31 5.27 -21.19
CA SER A 290 -4.22 4.09 -22.04
C SER A 290 -5.19 4.22 -23.23
N THR A 291 -4.65 4.44 -24.43
CA THR A 291 -5.37 4.32 -25.71
C THR A 291 -4.98 3.05 -26.46
N SER A 292 -4.35 2.08 -25.80
CA SER A 292 -3.86 0.86 -26.45
C SER A 292 -4.85 -0.30 -26.33
N THR A 293 -5.26 -0.79 -27.49
CA THR A 293 -5.87 -2.09 -27.78
C THR A 293 -5.33 -3.19 -26.85
N PRO A 294 -6.17 -4.09 -26.30
CA PRO A 294 -5.73 -5.15 -25.41
C PRO A 294 -4.70 -6.04 -26.12
N GLN A 295 -3.43 -5.92 -25.72
CA GLN A 295 -2.37 -6.84 -26.12
C GLN A 295 -2.48 -8.05 -25.21
N LYS A 296 -2.75 -9.23 -25.80
CA LYS A 296 -2.92 -10.50 -25.08
C LYS A 296 -1.81 -10.69 -24.05
N SER A 297 -2.21 -11.06 -22.83
CA SER A 297 -1.28 -11.30 -21.76
C SER A 297 -0.51 -12.60 -22.01
N TYR A 298 0.71 -12.69 -21.48
CA TYR A 298 1.58 -13.86 -21.53
C TYR A 298 0.95 -15.14 -20.91
N TRP A 299 -0.22 -15.04 -20.27
CA TRP A 299 -0.93 -16.16 -19.63
C TRP A 299 -1.95 -16.89 -20.53
N ASP A 300 -2.09 -16.50 -21.80
CA ASP A 300 -2.99 -17.20 -22.75
C ASP A 300 -2.36 -18.45 -23.41
N ILE A 301 -1.22 -18.97 -22.90
CA ILE A 301 -0.48 -20.11 -23.53
C ILE A 301 -0.51 -21.41 -22.71
N GLU A 302 -1.00 -21.43 -21.47
CA GLU A 302 -1.10 -22.69 -20.68
C GLU A 302 -2.55 -23.17 -20.51
N ALA A 303 -3.27 -23.30 -21.62
CA ALA A 303 -4.54 -24.05 -21.68
C ALA A 303 -4.80 -24.63 -23.09
N ALA A 304 -3.79 -25.32 -23.64
CA ALA A 304 -3.94 -26.25 -24.77
C ALA A 304 -3.49 -27.64 -24.35
#